data_AF-A0A9X8CQ62-F1
#
_entry.id   AF-A0A9X8CQ62-F1
#
_cell.length_a   1.000
_cell.length_b   1.000
_cell.length_c   1.000
_cell.angle_alpha   90.00
_cell.angle_beta   90.00
_cell.angle_gamma   90.00
#
_symmetry.space_group_name_H-M   'P 1'
#
loop_
_entity.id
_entity.type
_entity.pdbx_description
1 polymer ?
#
loop_
_entity_poly.entity_id
_entity_poly.type
_entity_poly.pdbx_seq_one_letter_code
_entity_poly.pdbx_strand_id
1 'polypeptide(L)'
;MAQHKTMTTQFIDGEPDGLRLCNCAGSLITTVYMPRTHLSRAHQLDLPSRGVYYLLKVDSVRIERLYVGQTTQGINRLNDHNQKKPWWDRAVLFLSDDSNNFTLDTAIGLEKYAIERTTEAFPDIAENKVAPKYKINKFQRPFIESLFGEIRFMMATFGLPVDGTDAKHIPPQATAAKPEPNGEVATGVPVRWFVRQVISIEDI
;
A
#
# COMPACT_ATOMS: atom_id res chain seq x y z
N MET A 1 -2.15 -17.29 25.23
CA MET A 1 -1.81 -18.28 24.19
C MET A 1 -1.39 -17.52 22.95
N ALA A 2 -0.43 -18.02 22.17
CA ALA A 2 -0.04 -17.38 20.91
C ALA A 2 -1.18 -17.50 19.88
N GLN A 3 -1.50 -16.40 19.19
CA GLN A 3 -2.45 -16.39 18.09
C GLN A 3 -1.69 -16.65 16.78
N HIS A 4 -2.12 -17.65 16.01
CA HIS A 4 -1.51 -17.99 14.72
C HIS A 4 -2.39 -17.46 13.58
N LYS A 5 -1.75 -16.95 12.51
CA LYS A 5 -2.42 -16.58 11.27
C LYS A 5 -1.68 -17.25 10.11
N THR A 6 -2.39 -18.06 9.34
CA THR A 6 -1.82 -18.82 8.21
C THR A 6 -2.20 -18.15 6.89
N MET A 7 -1.20 -17.94 6.04
CA MET A 7 -1.34 -17.40 4.70
C MET A 7 -0.64 -18.31 3.71
N THR A 8 -1.30 -18.54 2.57
CA THR A 8 -0.69 -19.22 1.41
C THR A 8 -0.32 -18.17 0.37
N THR A 9 0.89 -18.27 -0.18
CA THR A 9 1.36 -17.42 -1.28
C THR A 9 1.77 -18.28 -2.46
N GLN A 10 1.23 -17.97 -3.64
CA GLN A 10 1.65 -18.53 -4.91
C GLN A 10 2.44 -17.48 -5.67
N PHE A 11 3.69 -17.82 -6.03
CA PHE A 11 4.53 -16.99 -6.90
C PHE A 11 4.31 -17.42 -8.34
N ILE A 12 3.67 -16.57 -9.12
CA ILE A 12 3.35 -16.88 -10.51
C ILE A 12 4.65 -16.92 -11.31
N ASP A 13 4.77 -17.94 -12.16
CA ASP A 13 5.96 -18.22 -12.96
C ASP A 13 7.24 -18.45 -12.13
N GLY A 14 7.11 -18.67 -10.82
CA GLY A 14 8.24 -18.86 -9.91
C GLY A 14 9.03 -17.59 -9.62
N GLU A 15 8.54 -16.40 -10.00
CA GLU A 15 9.23 -15.13 -9.82
C GLU A 15 8.96 -14.53 -8.43
N PRO A 16 9.98 -14.40 -7.56
CA PRO A 16 9.78 -13.85 -6.22
C PRO A 16 9.26 -12.42 -6.24
N ASP A 17 9.80 -11.56 -7.12
CA ASP A 17 9.42 -10.15 -7.25
C ASP A 17 8.34 -9.87 -8.30
N GLY A 18 7.80 -10.94 -8.88
CA GLY A 18 6.76 -10.89 -9.90
C GLY A 18 5.35 -10.83 -9.31
N LEU A 19 4.41 -11.43 -10.03
CA LEU A 19 3.01 -11.52 -9.66
C LEU A 19 2.82 -12.57 -8.55
N ARG A 20 2.10 -12.21 -7.48
CA ARG A 20 1.83 -13.09 -6.35
C ARG A 20 0.33 -13.15 -6.06
N LEU A 21 -0.18 -14.34 -5.82
CA LEU A 21 -1.53 -14.56 -5.31
C LEU A 21 -1.45 -15.04 -3.87
N CYS A 22 -2.13 -14.35 -2.97
CA CYS A 22 -2.12 -14.69 -1.56
C CYS A 22 -3.54 -14.81 -1.00
N ASN A 23 -3.73 -15.71 -0.05
CA ASN A 23 -4.98 -15.85 0.68
C ASN A 23 -4.70 -16.26 2.14
N CYS A 24 -5.41 -15.63 3.08
CA CYS A 24 -5.42 -16.07 4.47
C CYS A 24 -6.47 -17.18 4.65
N ALA A 25 -6.15 -18.21 5.44
CA ALA A 25 -7.08 -19.32 5.66
C ALA A 25 -8.43 -18.81 6.20
N GLY A 26 -9.52 -19.13 5.48
CA GLY A 26 -10.89 -18.71 5.82
C GLY A 26 -11.26 -17.28 5.39
N SER A 27 -10.40 -16.60 4.62
CA SER A 27 -10.66 -15.26 4.10
C SER A 27 -11.55 -15.29 2.85
N LEU A 28 -12.39 -14.26 2.73
CA LEU A 28 -13.17 -13.94 1.52
C LEU A 28 -12.32 -13.24 0.45
N ILE A 29 -11.09 -12.84 0.78
CA ILE A 29 -10.23 -12.00 -0.03
C ILE A 29 -9.08 -12.84 -0.63
N THR A 30 -9.00 -12.81 -1.95
CA THR A 30 -7.79 -13.12 -2.69
C THR A 30 -7.00 -11.84 -2.90
N THR A 31 -5.76 -11.82 -2.41
CA THR A 31 -4.83 -10.71 -2.57
C THR A 31 -3.96 -10.93 -3.80
N VAL A 32 -3.88 -9.92 -4.66
CA VAL A 32 -3.03 -9.93 -5.86
C VAL A 32 -1.98 -8.85 -5.68
N TYR A 33 -0.72 -9.24 -5.48
CA TYR A 33 0.42 -8.32 -5.51
C TYR A 33 1.04 -8.35 -6.91
N MET A 34 1.24 -7.20 -7.53
CA MET A 34 1.66 -7.15 -8.93
C MET A 34 2.55 -5.93 -9.25
N PRO A 35 3.74 -6.15 -9.84
CA PRO A 35 4.47 -5.11 -10.56
C PRO A 35 3.73 -4.67 -11.81
N ARG A 36 3.75 -3.37 -12.11
CA ARG A 36 3.08 -2.80 -13.30
C ARG A 36 3.44 -3.50 -14.61
N THR A 37 4.69 -3.93 -14.74
CA THR A 37 5.20 -4.67 -15.91
C THR A 37 4.48 -5.99 -16.15
N HIS A 38 3.87 -6.57 -15.12
CA HIS A 38 3.19 -7.87 -15.16
C HIS A 38 1.68 -7.76 -15.41
N LEU A 39 1.15 -6.57 -15.71
CA LEU A 39 -0.28 -6.35 -15.97
C LEU A 39 -0.82 -7.28 -17.08
N SER A 40 -0.07 -7.46 -18.17
CA SER A 40 -0.46 -8.36 -19.27
C SER A 40 -0.54 -9.83 -18.83
N ARG A 41 0.36 -10.26 -17.93
CA ARG A 41 0.36 -11.62 -17.39
C ARG A 41 -0.79 -11.84 -16.41
N ALA A 42 -1.11 -10.85 -15.58
CA ALA A 42 -2.24 -10.92 -14.65
C ALA A 42 -3.59 -11.07 -15.36
N HIS A 43 -3.75 -10.52 -16.57
CA HIS A 43 -4.94 -10.73 -17.42
C HIS A 43 -5.16 -12.19 -17.84
N GLN A 44 -4.14 -13.03 -17.77
CA GLN A 44 -4.22 -14.44 -18.15
C GLN A 44 -4.61 -15.34 -16.97
N LEU A 45 -4.72 -14.78 -15.76
CA LEU A 45 -5.12 -15.51 -14.57
C LEU A 45 -6.62 -15.37 -14.32
N ASP A 46 -7.20 -16.40 -13.72
CA ASP A 46 -8.57 -16.35 -13.21
C ASP A 46 -8.57 -15.62 -11.87
N LEU A 47 -8.92 -14.32 -11.91
CA LEU A 47 -8.91 -13.42 -10.74
C LEU A 47 -10.33 -12.95 -10.43
N PRO A 48 -10.71 -12.82 -9.14
CA PRO A 48 -12.02 -12.29 -8.80
C PRO A 48 -12.19 -10.84 -9.27
N SER A 49 -13.43 -10.46 -9.55
CA SER A 49 -13.72 -9.17 -10.20
C SER A 49 -14.07 -8.04 -9.23
N ARG A 50 -14.50 -8.35 -8.00
CA ARG A 50 -14.98 -7.35 -7.05
C ARG A 50 -13.98 -7.12 -5.93
N GLY A 51 -13.70 -5.87 -5.58
CA GLY A 51 -12.81 -5.60 -4.46
C GLY A 51 -12.32 -4.16 -4.37
N VAL A 52 -11.29 -3.99 -3.55
CA VAL A 52 -10.54 -2.73 -3.43
C VAL A 52 -9.10 -2.95 -3.90
N TYR A 53 -8.45 -1.89 -4.36
CA TYR A 53 -7.06 -1.94 -4.79
C TYR A 53 -6.29 -0.69 -4.37
N TYR A 54 -4.99 -0.88 -4.25
CA TYR A 54 -3.99 0.13 -3.99
C TYR A 54 -3.08 0.23 -5.21
N LEU A 55 -2.92 1.44 -5.74
CA LEU A 55 -1.88 1.79 -6.70
C LEU A 55 -0.79 2.55 -5.95
N LEU A 56 0.45 2.10 -6.08
CA LEU A 56 1.57 2.59 -5.30
C LEU A 56 2.68 3.05 -6.24
N LYS A 57 3.36 4.13 -5.85
CA LYS A 57 4.72 4.45 -6.28
C LYS A 57 5.65 4.04 -5.14
N VAL A 58 6.54 3.09 -5.37
CA VAL A 58 7.47 2.58 -4.37
C VAL A 58 8.90 2.93 -4.76
N ASP A 59 9.60 3.59 -3.85
CA ASP A 59 11.06 3.74 -3.92
C ASP A 59 11.71 2.82 -2.89
N SER A 60 12.36 1.76 -3.38
CA SER A 60 13.00 0.69 -2.61
C SER A 60 12.03 -0.06 -1.66
N VAL A 61 11.65 0.58 -0.55
CA VAL A 61 10.71 0.06 0.46
C VAL A 61 9.75 1.14 0.99
N ARG A 62 9.79 2.34 0.42
CA ARG A 62 8.98 3.49 0.85
C ARG A 62 7.90 3.78 -0.18
N ILE A 63 6.67 3.97 0.29
CA ILE A 63 5.56 4.44 -0.55
C ILE A 63 5.69 5.96 -0.71
N GLU A 64 5.91 6.41 -1.94
CA GLU A 64 6.01 7.84 -2.28
C GLU A 64 4.68 8.45 -2.70
N ARG A 65 3.80 7.63 -3.28
CA ARG A 65 2.44 7.99 -3.68
C ARG A 65 1.55 6.79 -3.53
N LEU A 66 0.32 7.03 -3.10
CA LEU A 66 -0.68 5.98 -3.04
C LEU A 66 -2.06 6.46 -3.46
N TYR A 67 -2.80 5.56 -4.10
CA TYR A 67 -4.18 5.74 -4.48
C TYR A 67 -4.98 4.49 -4.16
N VAL A 68 -6.11 4.67 -3.49
CA VAL A 68 -7.08 3.60 -3.18
C VAL A 68 -8.29 3.74 -4.09
N GLY A 69 -8.80 2.63 -4.59
CA GLY A 69 -10.08 2.61 -5.31
C GLY A 69 -10.77 1.26 -5.22
N GLN A 70 -12.05 1.22 -5.61
CA GLN A 70 -12.79 -0.03 -5.78
C GLN A 70 -12.89 -0.47 -7.25
N THR A 71 -13.17 -1.76 -7.44
CA THR A 71 -13.42 -2.37 -8.74
C THR A 71 -14.53 -3.41 -8.68
N THR A 72 -15.30 -3.51 -9.76
CA THR A 72 -16.19 -4.65 -10.08
C THR A 72 -15.73 -5.38 -11.34
N GLN A 73 -14.59 -4.99 -11.90
CA GLN A 73 -13.99 -5.53 -13.14
C GLN A 73 -12.63 -6.18 -12.89
N GLY A 74 -12.22 -6.32 -11.62
CA GLY A 74 -10.96 -6.92 -11.19
C GLY A 74 -9.77 -6.21 -11.83
N ILE A 75 -8.88 -7.01 -12.43
CA ILE A 75 -7.65 -6.55 -13.09
C ILE A 75 -7.92 -5.61 -14.29
N ASN A 76 -9.07 -5.73 -14.96
CA ASN A 76 -9.42 -4.87 -16.09
C ASN A 76 -9.47 -3.39 -15.72
N ARG A 77 -9.82 -3.07 -14.46
CA ARG A 77 -9.82 -1.70 -13.96
C ARG A 77 -8.45 -1.03 -14.02
N LEU A 78 -7.37 -1.81 -13.97
CA LEU A 78 -6.01 -1.27 -14.02
C LEU A 78 -5.61 -0.84 -15.44
N ASN A 79 -6.30 -1.30 -16.49
CA ASN A 79 -6.06 -0.81 -17.86
C ASN A 79 -6.38 0.69 -17.97
N ASP A 80 -7.49 1.13 -17.38
CA ASP A 80 -7.86 2.55 -17.33
C ASP A 80 -6.79 3.39 -16.63
N HIS A 81 -6.25 2.86 -15.52
CA HIS A 81 -5.22 3.55 -14.74
C HIS A 81 -3.86 3.50 -15.41
N ASN A 82 -3.56 2.46 -16.18
CA ASN A 82 -2.33 2.40 -16.97
C ASN A 82 -2.26 3.56 -17.98
N GLN A 83 -3.41 4.00 -18.49
CA GLN A 83 -3.53 5.17 -19.36
C GLN A 83 -3.58 6.49 -18.58
N LYS A 84 -4.31 6.54 -17.46
CA LYS A 84 -4.63 7.81 -16.76
C LYS A 84 -3.68 8.16 -15.61
N LYS A 85 -2.94 7.20 -15.07
CA LYS A 85 -2.06 7.35 -13.90
C LYS A 85 -0.71 6.69 -14.20
N PRO A 86 0.19 7.33 -14.95
CA PRO A 86 1.44 6.72 -15.36
C PRO A 86 2.48 6.60 -14.23
N TRP A 87 2.17 7.03 -13.00
CA TRP A 87 3.13 7.06 -11.90
C TRP A 87 3.24 5.76 -11.11
N TRP A 88 2.23 4.88 -11.10
CA TRP A 88 2.28 3.68 -10.25
C TRP A 88 3.26 2.65 -10.82
N ASP A 89 3.88 1.87 -9.93
CA ASP A 89 4.82 0.78 -10.23
C ASP A 89 4.43 -0.55 -9.58
N ARG A 90 3.62 -0.50 -8.53
CA ARG A 90 3.06 -1.66 -7.84
C ARG A 90 1.55 -1.47 -7.67
N ALA A 91 0.82 -2.57 -7.83
CA ALA A 91 -0.57 -2.66 -7.47
C ALA A 91 -0.77 -3.80 -6.46
N VAL A 92 -1.61 -3.56 -5.46
CA VAL A 92 -2.10 -4.61 -4.56
C VAL A 92 -3.61 -4.59 -4.58
N LEU A 93 -4.23 -5.67 -5.06
CA LEU A 93 -5.67 -5.80 -5.16
C LEU A 93 -6.16 -6.79 -4.10
N PHE A 94 -7.31 -6.51 -3.52
CA PHE A 94 -8.00 -7.33 -2.54
C PHE A 94 -9.37 -7.67 -3.11
N LEU A 95 -9.47 -8.83 -3.74
CA LEU A 95 -10.57 -9.23 -4.60
C LEU A 95 -11.35 -10.40 -4.00
N SER A 96 -12.64 -10.46 -4.25
CA SER A 96 -13.54 -11.51 -3.79
C SER A 96 -14.47 -11.96 -4.91
N ASP A 97 -14.72 -13.27 -4.98
CA ASP A 97 -15.68 -13.95 -5.85
C ASP A 97 -17.00 -14.22 -5.10
N ASP A 98 -16.98 -14.19 -3.77
CA ASP A 98 -18.16 -14.36 -2.92
C ASP A 98 -19.04 -13.12 -2.93
N SER A 99 -19.90 -13.04 -3.93
CA SER A 99 -20.83 -11.92 -4.09
C SER A 99 -21.90 -11.82 -2.99
N ASN A 100 -22.09 -12.89 -2.20
CA ASN A 100 -23.07 -12.96 -1.11
C ASN A 100 -22.52 -12.31 0.16
N ASN A 101 -21.28 -12.66 0.54
CA ASN A 101 -20.64 -12.13 1.75
C ASN A 101 -19.83 -10.85 1.47
N PHE A 102 -19.27 -10.69 0.27
CA PHE A 102 -18.60 -9.48 -0.19
C PHE A 102 -19.49 -8.71 -1.18
N THR A 103 -20.49 -8.02 -0.64
CA THR A 103 -21.45 -7.24 -1.42
C THR A 103 -20.85 -5.96 -2.04
N LEU A 104 -21.58 -5.28 -2.93
CA LEU A 104 -21.17 -3.96 -3.45
C LEU A 104 -21.11 -2.91 -2.34
N ASP A 105 -22.05 -2.95 -1.38
CA ASP A 105 -22.04 -2.10 -0.20
C ASP A 105 -20.79 -2.34 0.65
N THR A 106 -20.38 -3.60 0.79
CA THR A 106 -19.12 -3.97 1.46
C THR A 106 -17.93 -3.32 0.75
N ALA A 107 -17.85 -3.43 -0.58
CA ALA A 107 -16.76 -2.84 -1.36
C ALA A 107 -16.68 -1.31 -1.23
N ILE A 108 -17.83 -0.62 -1.32
CA ILE A 108 -17.91 0.84 -1.18
C ILE A 108 -17.55 1.28 0.24
N GLY A 109 -18.07 0.57 1.26
CA GLY A 109 -17.74 0.82 2.66
C GLY A 109 -16.25 0.62 2.95
N LEU A 110 -15.66 -0.44 2.39
CA LEU A 110 -14.24 -0.76 2.55
C LEU A 110 -13.35 0.25 1.84
N GLU A 111 -13.69 0.68 0.62
CA GLU A 111 -12.99 1.74 -0.10
C GLU A 111 -13.00 3.05 0.71
N LYS A 112 -14.17 3.46 1.20
CA LYS A 112 -14.30 4.66 2.03
C LYS A 112 -13.41 4.56 3.27
N TYR A 113 -13.52 3.46 4.01
CA TYR A 113 -12.75 3.27 5.23
C TYR A 113 -11.24 3.27 4.96
N ALA A 114 -10.81 2.58 3.89
CA ALA A 114 -9.42 2.55 3.47
C ALA A 114 -8.89 3.92 3.08
N ILE A 115 -9.65 4.72 2.32
CA ILE A 115 -9.28 6.11 1.99
C ILE A 115 -9.14 6.95 3.25
N GLU A 116 -10.12 6.90 4.17
CA GLU A 116 -10.07 7.66 5.42
C GLU A 116 -8.81 7.33 6.24
N ARG A 117 -8.53 6.04 6.48
CA ARG A 117 -7.35 5.62 7.25
C ARG A 117 -6.05 6.00 6.57
N THR A 118 -5.99 5.87 5.25
CA THR A 118 -4.78 6.18 4.48
C THR A 118 -4.51 7.68 4.44
N THR A 119 -5.54 8.51 4.22
CA THR A 119 -5.42 9.97 4.21
C THR A 119 -5.07 10.51 5.60
N GLU A 120 -5.61 9.90 6.66
CA GLU A 120 -5.25 10.23 8.05
C GLU A 120 -3.80 9.87 8.37
N ALA A 121 -3.32 8.70 7.91
CA ALA A 121 -1.96 8.24 8.18
C ALA A 121 -0.91 8.96 7.32
N PHE A 122 -1.21 9.23 6.05
CA PHE A 122 -0.26 9.74 5.06
C PHE A 122 -0.84 10.85 4.18
N PRO A 123 -1.15 12.02 4.74
CA PRO A 123 -1.80 13.12 4.02
C PRO A 123 -0.99 13.61 2.80
N ASP A 124 0.35 13.56 2.86
CA ASP A 124 1.23 14.11 1.81
C ASP A 124 1.37 13.22 0.57
N ILE A 125 1.13 11.91 0.70
CA ILE A 125 1.31 10.92 -0.38
C ILE A 125 -0.02 10.35 -0.89
N ALA A 126 -1.13 10.61 -0.20
CA ALA A 126 -2.46 10.13 -0.57
C ALA A 126 -3.06 10.95 -1.72
N GLU A 127 -3.22 10.31 -2.88
CA GLU A 127 -3.73 10.93 -4.11
C GLU A 127 -5.27 10.97 -4.17
N ASN A 128 -5.96 10.40 -3.18
CA ASN A 128 -7.42 10.41 -3.10
C ASN A 128 -7.94 11.81 -2.73
N LYS A 129 -8.34 12.60 -3.74
CA LYS A 129 -8.84 13.98 -3.54
C LYS A 129 -10.17 14.06 -2.78
N VAL A 130 -11.03 13.05 -2.92
CA VAL A 130 -12.36 13.00 -2.30
C VAL A 130 -12.70 11.57 -1.92
N ALA A 131 -13.11 11.35 -0.67
CA ALA A 131 -13.61 10.07 -0.21
C ALA A 131 -15.08 9.87 -0.61
N PRO A 132 -15.53 8.62 -0.86
CA PRO A 132 -16.93 8.32 -1.13
C PRO A 132 -17.87 8.86 -0.04
N LYS A 133 -19.00 9.46 -0.45
CA LYS A 133 -20.07 9.94 0.43
C LYS A 133 -20.96 8.80 0.98
N TYR A 134 -20.39 7.62 1.19
CA TYR A 134 -21.09 6.46 1.75
C TYR A 134 -21.19 6.58 3.27
N LYS A 135 -22.26 6.06 3.89
CA LYS A 135 -22.40 6.01 5.35
C LYS A 135 -22.31 4.57 5.81
N ILE A 136 -21.15 4.19 6.38
CA ILE A 136 -20.97 2.89 7.02
C ILE A 136 -21.85 2.85 8.27
N ASN A 137 -22.86 1.98 8.28
CA ASN A 137 -23.76 1.87 9.42
C ASN A 137 -23.14 1.05 10.57
N LYS A 138 -23.78 1.06 11.74
CA LYS A 138 -23.28 0.40 12.96
C LYS A 138 -23.08 -1.11 12.78
N PHE A 139 -23.91 -1.77 11.97
CA PHE A 139 -23.87 -3.22 11.77
C PHE A 139 -22.81 -3.62 10.73
N GLN A 140 -22.56 -2.78 9.72
CA GLN A 140 -21.53 -3.01 8.72
C GLN A 140 -20.12 -2.77 9.26
N ARG A 141 -19.96 -1.78 10.15
CA ARG A 141 -18.65 -1.31 10.61
C ARG A 141 -17.71 -2.41 11.11
N PRO A 142 -18.10 -3.32 12.01
CA PRO A 142 -17.19 -4.35 12.50
C PRO A 142 -16.65 -5.26 11.38
N PHE A 143 -17.49 -5.56 10.39
CA PHE A 143 -17.10 -6.37 9.25
C PHE A 143 -16.12 -5.62 8.34
N ILE A 144 -16.38 -4.34 8.04
CA ILE A 144 -15.46 -3.49 7.26
C ILE A 144 -14.11 -3.34 7.98
N GLU A 145 -14.12 -3.11 9.29
CA GLU A 145 -12.90 -2.99 10.11
C GLU A 145 -12.11 -4.30 10.13
N SER A 146 -12.78 -5.45 10.17
CA SER A 146 -12.15 -6.77 10.06
C SER A 146 -11.46 -6.96 8.70
N LEU A 147 -12.16 -6.67 7.60
CA LEU A 147 -11.60 -6.75 6.24
C LEU A 147 -10.41 -5.79 6.06
N PHE A 148 -10.50 -4.58 6.61
CA PHE A 148 -9.39 -3.63 6.59
C PHE A 148 -8.21 -4.10 7.44
N GLY A 149 -8.46 -4.73 8.59
CA GLY A 149 -7.41 -5.37 9.39
C GLY A 149 -6.68 -6.47 8.63
N GLU A 150 -7.39 -7.22 7.77
CA GLU A 150 -6.75 -8.17 6.86
C GLU A 150 -5.92 -7.46 5.79
N ILE A 151 -6.44 -6.42 5.14
CA ILE A 151 -5.68 -5.60 4.18
C ILE A 151 -4.39 -5.11 4.81
N ARG A 152 -4.44 -4.52 6.01
CA ARG A 152 -3.25 -4.05 6.73
C ARG A 152 -2.23 -5.15 6.94
N PHE A 153 -2.67 -6.31 7.42
CA PHE A 153 -1.79 -7.46 7.63
C PHE A 153 -1.10 -7.86 6.33
N MET A 154 -1.84 -7.98 5.23
CA MET A 154 -1.29 -8.33 3.92
C MET A 154 -0.32 -7.28 3.39
N MET A 155 -0.68 -6.00 3.52
CA MET A 155 0.18 -4.88 3.11
C MET A 155 1.49 -4.87 3.91
N ALA A 156 1.44 -5.15 5.21
CA ALA A 156 2.62 -5.25 6.08
C ALA A 156 3.52 -6.43 5.71
N THR A 157 2.98 -7.59 5.33
CA THR A 157 3.81 -8.74 4.88
C THR A 157 4.55 -8.46 3.57
N PHE A 158 4.04 -7.55 2.74
CA PHE A 158 4.73 -7.06 1.55
C PHE A 158 5.71 -5.92 1.83
N GLY A 159 5.83 -5.47 3.09
CA GLY A 159 6.66 -4.33 3.48
C GLY A 159 6.09 -2.98 3.06
N LEU A 160 4.78 -2.89 2.84
CA LEU A 160 4.08 -1.71 2.31
C LEU A 160 2.97 -1.23 3.26
N PRO A 161 3.25 -0.84 4.52
CA PRO A 161 2.21 -0.48 5.49
C PRO A 161 1.37 0.71 5.00
N VAL A 162 0.04 0.64 5.16
CA VAL A 162 -0.93 1.60 4.57
C VAL A 162 -1.68 2.47 5.58
N ASP A 163 -1.44 2.31 6.89
CA ASP A 163 -2.17 3.07 7.92
C ASP A 163 -1.26 3.62 9.03
N GLY A 164 0.05 3.66 8.82
CA GLY A 164 1.02 4.33 9.71
C GLY A 164 1.20 3.69 11.09
N THR A 165 0.49 2.60 11.39
CA THR A 165 0.56 1.91 12.68
C THR A 165 1.82 1.06 12.83
N ASP A 166 2.45 0.67 11.73
CA ASP A 166 3.72 -0.05 11.69
C ASP A 166 4.86 0.95 11.51
N ALA A 167 5.84 0.91 12.42
CA ALA A 167 6.85 1.94 12.72
C ALA A 167 7.90 2.28 11.63
N LYS A 168 7.54 2.28 10.34
CA LYS A 168 8.44 2.59 9.21
C LYS A 168 7.95 3.69 8.27
N HIS A 169 7.13 4.62 8.74
CA HIS A 169 7.02 5.90 8.04
C HIS A 169 8.18 6.79 8.49
N ILE A 170 9.26 6.80 7.72
CA ILE A 170 10.30 7.83 7.82
C ILE A 170 9.78 8.97 6.93
N PRO A 171 9.34 10.11 7.50
CA PRO A 171 8.93 11.26 6.71
C PRO A 171 10.08 11.71 5.82
N PRO A 172 9.82 12.41 4.70
CA PRO A 172 10.86 13.12 3.98
C PRO A 172 11.58 14.01 4.99
N GLN A 173 12.86 13.73 5.23
CA GLN A 173 13.72 14.62 6.00
C GLN A 173 13.63 15.97 5.30
N ALA A 174 13.12 16.99 6.01
CA ALA A 174 12.98 18.33 5.46
C ALA A 174 14.29 18.70 4.77
N THR A 175 14.24 18.84 3.45
CA THR A 175 15.38 19.29 2.65
C THR A 175 15.86 20.58 3.30
N ALA A 176 17.03 20.52 3.95
CA ALA A 176 17.62 21.67 4.58
C ALA A 176 17.62 22.81 3.57
N ALA A 177 16.92 23.89 3.92
CA ALA A 177 16.88 25.10 3.12
C ALA A 177 18.33 25.48 2.77
N LYS A 178 18.60 25.52 1.46
CA LYS A 178 19.87 26.00 0.93
C LYS A 178 19.99 27.48 1.34
N PRO A 179 21.00 27.91 2.12
CA PRO A 179 21.17 29.33 2.37
C PRO A 179 21.54 30.02 1.06
N GLU A 180 20.77 31.03 0.67
CA GLU A 180 21.14 31.95 -0.41
C GLU A 180 22.45 32.68 -0.02
N PRO A 181 23.39 32.88 -0.96
CA PRO A 181 24.63 33.57 -0.65
C PRO A 181 24.40 35.08 -0.75
N ASN A 182 24.04 35.74 0.35
CA ASN A 182 24.15 37.18 0.46
C ASN A 182 25.07 37.56 1.62
N GLY A 183 26.25 38.05 1.25
CA GLY A 183 27.03 39.07 1.94
C GLY A 183 27.46 38.81 3.38
N GLU A 184 28.70 38.36 3.57
CA GLU A 184 29.78 39.11 4.23
C GLU A 184 30.90 38.16 4.68
N VAL A 185 32.12 38.49 4.29
CA VAL A 185 33.33 37.75 4.61
C VAL A 185 33.79 38.20 6.01
N ALA A 186 33.72 37.32 7.00
CA ALA A 186 34.42 37.52 8.26
C ALA A 186 35.14 36.24 8.68
N THR A 187 36.43 36.43 8.93
CA THR A 187 37.49 35.47 9.21
C THR A 187 37.26 34.63 10.47
N GLY A 188 37.57 33.32 10.42
CA GLY A 188 38.06 32.59 11.60
C GLY A 188 37.50 31.19 11.88
N VAL A 189 38.33 30.17 11.59
CA VAL A 189 38.41 28.81 12.17
C VAL A 189 37.33 27.77 11.80
N PRO A 190 37.70 26.55 11.32
CA PRO A 190 36.74 25.54 10.92
C PRO A 190 36.21 24.71 12.10
N VAL A 191 34.89 24.53 12.18
CA VAL A 191 34.24 23.59 13.11
C VAL A 191 34.15 22.22 12.43
N ARG A 192 34.78 21.23 13.08
CA ARG A 192 34.92 19.84 12.66
C ARG A 192 33.60 19.09 12.92
N TRP A 193 32.86 18.73 11.87
CA TRP A 193 31.69 17.85 12.00
C TRP A 193 32.14 16.39 12.12
N PHE A 194 31.83 15.77 13.25
CA PHE A 194 32.04 14.34 13.49
C PHE A 194 30.95 13.53 12.77
N VAL A 195 31.36 12.59 11.91
CA VAL A 195 30.50 11.50 11.41
C VAL A 195 31.16 10.17 11.78
N ARG A 196 30.54 9.44 12.72
CA ARG A 196 30.71 8.00 12.99
C ARG A 196 29.40 7.57 13.67
N GLN A 197 28.73 6.48 13.29
CA GLN A 197 29.28 5.14 13.15
C GLN A 197 28.66 4.33 12.01
N VAL A 198 29.55 3.52 11.41
CA VAL A 198 29.24 2.24 10.75
C VAL A 198 29.16 1.19 11.87
N ILE A 199 28.09 0.40 11.90
CA ILE A 199 28.02 -0.81 12.73
C ILE A 199 28.49 -1.97 11.84
N SER A 200 29.66 -2.53 12.18
CA SER A 200 30.15 -3.79 11.63
C SER A 200 29.70 -4.92 12.56
N ILE A 201 29.20 -5.99 11.95
CA ILE A 201 28.91 -7.28 12.57
C ILE A 201 30.24 -8.02 12.69
N GLU A 202 30.57 -8.55 13.87
CA GLU A 202 31.35 -9.78 14.10
C GLU A 202 31.37 -10.11 15.61
N ASP A 203 31.05 -11.37 15.91
CA ASP A 203 31.31 -12.18 17.11
C ASP A 203 30.82 -11.74 18.50
N ILE A 204 29.70 -12.34 18.96
CA ILE A 204 29.57 -13.11 20.23
C ILE A 204 28.56 -14.25 20.03
#